data_AF-A0A7Y2BC15-F1
#
_entry.id   AF-A0A7Y2BC15-F1
#
_cell.length_a   1.000
_cell.length_b   1.000
_cell.length_c   1.000
_cell.angle_alpha   90.00
_cell.angle_beta   90.00
_cell.angle_gamma   90.00
#
_symmetry.space_group_name_H-M   'P 1'
#
loop_
_entity.id
_entity.type
_entity.pdbx_description
1 polymer ?
#
loop_
_entity_poly.entity_id
_entity_poly.type
_entity_poly.pdbx_seq_one_letter_code
_entity_poly.pdbx_strand_id
1 'polypeptide(L)'
;LFGTLKYDSYNNRYFPTRGVYFNGDMHWYLSSSDYNNNFKPFSYAKADIGYAFEITDALSVNLGSEGGFKLGDNQNGSLDFALGGYGNNFINNFVSFLGYDFVSIPGDSFVKGSIKLDYEIFKKNHINFIANYANVADNIFDDGEWFTTPDFSGYAAGYSLDTFLGPVEAKVSWSPETKETIWFVNVGFWF
;
A
#
# COMPACT_ATOMS: atom_id res chain seq x y z
N LEU A 1 -1.68 -21.81 -7.71
CA LEU A 1 -2.44 -21.96 -6.46
C LEU A 1 -2.44 -20.61 -5.76
N PHE A 2 -3.54 -20.20 -5.13
CA PHE A 2 -3.58 -18.96 -4.35
C PHE A 2 -4.33 -19.20 -3.04
N GLY A 3 -4.03 -18.39 -2.03
CA GLY A 3 -4.68 -18.40 -0.74
C GLY A 3 -4.63 -17.03 -0.09
N THR A 4 -5.77 -16.58 0.42
CA THR A 4 -5.92 -15.26 1.04
C THR A 4 -6.56 -15.44 2.42
N LEU A 5 -6.05 -14.71 3.41
CA LEU A 5 -6.61 -14.62 4.75
C LEU A 5 -6.86 -13.15 5.09
N LYS A 6 -8.13 -12.80 5.31
CA LYS A 6 -8.54 -11.44 5.62
C LYS A 6 -9.29 -11.38 6.95
N TYR A 7 -8.88 -10.44 7.79
CA TYR A 7 -9.59 -10.03 9.01
C TYR A 7 -9.71 -8.51 9.01
N ASP A 8 -10.93 -8.00 9.14
CA ASP A 8 -11.21 -6.57 9.09
C ASP A 8 -12.23 -6.21 10.16
N SER A 9 -11.76 -5.52 11.21
CA SER A 9 -12.61 -4.99 12.28
C SER A 9 -12.69 -3.47 12.28
N TYR A 10 -12.24 -2.82 11.20
CA TYR A 10 -12.40 -1.37 11.06
C TYR A 10 -13.87 -0.97 11.10
N ASN A 11 -14.17 0.07 11.88
CA ASN A 11 -15.52 0.61 11.96
C ASN A 11 -15.96 1.38 10.70
N ASN A 12 -15.01 1.85 9.90
CA ASN A 12 -15.23 2.48 8.61
C ASN A 12 -14.09 2.10 7.65
N ARG A 13 -14.41 1.72 6.41
CA ARG A 13 -13.43 1.25 5.42
C ARG A 13 -12.46 2.34 4.95
N TYR A 14 -12.89 3.59 4.89
CA TYR A 14 -12.12 4.71 4.31
C TYR A 14 -11.56 5.66 5.38
N PHE A 15 -12.32 5.86 6.44
CA PHE A 15 -12.01 6.74 7.56
C PHE A 15 -12.07 5.96 8.89
N PRO A 16 -11.28 4.88 9.05
CA PRO A 16 -11.32 4.05 10.24
C PRO A 16 -10.87 4.87 11.45
N THR A 17 -11.69 4.89 12.49
CA THR A 17 -11.35 5.53 13.76
C THR A 17 -10.97 4.50 14.83
N ARG A 18 -11.41 3.24 14.65
CA ARG A 18 -11.04 2.12 15.52
C ARG A 18 -11.03 0.80 14.77
N GLY A 19 -10.19 -0.13 15.24
CA GLY A 19 -10.17 -1.52 14.79
C GLY A 19 -8.80 -1.97 14.31
N VAL A 20 -8.75 -3.21 13.83
CA VAL A 20 -7.55 -3.87 13.31
C VAL A 20 -7.88 -4.41 11.93
N TYR A 21 -6.91 -4.32 11.04
CA TYR A 21 -6.96 -4.88 9.70
C TYR A 21 -5.80 -5.85 9.50
N PHE A 22 -6.08 -6.97 8.86
CA PHE A 22 -5.09 -7.92 8.37
C PHE A 22 -5.55 -8.47 7.03
N ASN A 23 -4.66 -8.47 6.05
CA ASN A 23 -4.87 -9.13 4.77
C ASN A 23 -3.56 -9.78 4.32
N GLY A 24 -3.51 -11.10 4.37
CA GLY A 24 -2.41 -11.90 3.84
C GLY A 24 -2.82 -12.57 2.53
N ASP A 25 -1.96 -12.51 1.53
CA ASP A 25 -2.16 -13.11 0.21
C ASP A 25 -0.91 -13.87 -0.22
N MET A 26 -1.08 -15.09 -0.72
CA MET A 26 0.02 -15.92 -1.21
C MET A 26 -0.38 -16.61 -2.50
N HIS A 27 0.48 -16.51 -3.50
CA HIS A 27 0.31 -17.14 -4.79
C HIS A 27 1.51 -18.02 -5.10
N TRP A 28 1.25 -19.21 -5.65
CA TRP A 28 2.27 -20.15 -6.08
C TRP A 28 2.04 -20.57 -7.53
N TYR A 29 3.02 -20.29 -8.38
CA TYR A 29 3.04 -20.59 -9.80
C TYR A 29 3.90 -21.84 -10.03
N LEU A 30 3.25 -22.95 -10.36
CA LEU A 30 3.89 -24.26 -10.51
C LEU A 30 4.25 -24.60 -11.96
N SER A 31 3.54 -24.03 -12.93
CA SER A 31 3.71 -24.31 -14.36
C SER A 31 3.28 -23.10 -15.18
N SER A 32 3.86 -22.96 -16.37
CA SER A 32 3.47 -22.01 -17.41
C SER A 32 3.36 -22.76 -18.75
N SER A 33 2.71 -22.15 -19.74
CA SER A 33 2.83 -22.60 -21.14
C SER A 33 4.26 -22.51 -21.67
N ASP A 34 5.12 -21.77 -20.95
CA ASP A 34 6.55 -21.64 -21.16
C ASP A 34 6.92 -21.23 -22.60
N TYR A 35 6.13 -20.32 -23.17
CA TYR A 35 6.32 -19.83 -24.55
C TYR A 35 7.74 -19.32 -24.84
N ASN A 36 8.40 -18.73 -23.83
CA ASN A 36 9.76 -18.19 -23.93
C ASN A 36 10.85 -19.15 -23.42
N ASN A 37 10.50 -20.40 -23.04
CA ASN A 37 11.42 -21.41 -22.47
C ASN A 37 12.29 -20.91 -21.31
N ASN A 38 11.70 -20.10 -20.42
CA ASN A 38 12.41 -19.46 -19.31
C ASN A 38 11.62 -19.51 -18.00
N PHE A 39 10.51 -20.23 -17.94
CA PHE A 39 9.72 -20.34 -16.72
C PHE A 39 10.43 -21.22 -15.69
N LYS A 40 10.53 -20.69 -14.47
CA LYS A 40 10.83 -21.46 -13.26
C LYS A 40 9.70 -21.25 -12.26
N PRO A 41 9.29 -22.29 -11.50
CA PRO A 41 8.29 -22.12 -10.45
C PRO A 41 8.71 -21.04 -9.45
N PHE A 42 7.76 -20.19 -9.08
CA PHE A 42 7.97 -19.13 -8.09
C PHE A 42 6.68 -18.91 -7.30
N SER A 43 6.82 -18.31 -6.12
CA SER A 43 5.69 -17.85 -5.32
C SER A 43 5.91 -16.40 -4.92
N TYR A 44 4.83 -15.68 -4.64
CA TYR A 44 4.92 -14.44 -3.89
C TYR A 44 3.98 -14.49 -2.70
N ALA A 45 4.35 -13.77 -1.65
CA ALA A 45 3.52 -13.54 -0.49
C ALA A 45 3.50 -12.04 -0.19
N LYS A 46 2.33 -11.54 0.21
CA LYS A 46 2.13 -10.17 0.66
C LYS A 46 1.27 -10.17 1.93
N ALA A 47 1.58 -9.29 2.87
CA ALA A 47 0.75 -9.02 4.02
C ALA A 47 0.54 -7.51 4.20
N ASP A 48 -0.65 -7.13 4.66
CA ASP A 48 -1.04 -5.79 5.04
C ASP A 48 -1.69 -5.85 6.44
N ILE A 49 -1.14 -5.10 7.37
CA ILE A 49 -1.61 -4.98 8.75
C ILE A 49 -1.91 -3.52 9.02
N GLY A 50 -3.03 -3.25 9.68
CA GLY A 50 -3.33 -1.90 10.12
C GLY A 50 -4.02 -1.85 11.49
N TYR A 51 -3.84 -0.74 12.18
CA TYR A 51 -4.42 -0.46 13.48
C TYR A 51 -4.90 0.98 13.55
N ALA A 52 -6.20 1.17 13.79
CA ALA A 52 -6.83 2.46 13.92
C ALA A 52 -7.25 2.73 15.36
N PHE A 53 -7.03 3.96 15.83
CA PHE A 53 -7.49 4.44 17.14
C PHE A 53 -7.77 5.95 17.13
N GLU A 54 -8.67 6.38 18.00
CA GLU A 54 -9.02 7.79 18.22
C GLU A 54 -8.05 8.43 19.23
N ILE A 55 -7.57 9.64 18.92
CA ILE A 55 -6.91 10.52 19.89
C ILE A 55 -7.95 11.43 20.55
N THR A 56 -8.91 11.92 19.76
CA THR A 56 -10.07 12.70 20.21
C THR A 56 -11.30 12.28 19.40
N ASP A 57 -12.48 12.77 19.78
CA ASP A 57 -13.73 12.53 19.03
C ASP A 57 -13.67 12.99 17.55
N ALA A 58 -12.73 13.87 17.20
CA ALA A 58 -12.57 14.39 15.84
C ALA A 58 -11.24 13.99 15.19
N LEU A 59 -10.28 13.42 15.93
CA LEU A 59 -8.96 13.06 15.42
C LEU A 59 -8.70 11.57 15.60
N SER A 60 -8.47 10.88 14.49
CA SER A 60 -8.07 9.47 14.48
C SER A 60 -6.73 9.27 13.80
N VAL A 61 -6.06 8.18 14.18
CA VAL A 61 -4.80 7.74 13.61
C VAL A 61 -4.95 6.32 13.13
N ASN A 62 -4.46 6.04 11.94
CA ASN A 62 -4.29 4.70 11.41
C ASN A 62 -2.80 4.45 11.13
N LEU A 63 -2.27 3.43 11.79
CA LEU A 63 -0.92 2.92 11.57
C LEU A 63 -1.01 1.70 10.65
N GLY A 64 -0.26 1.70 9.56
CA GLY A 64 -0.22 0.59 8.61
C GLY A 64 1.19 0.04 8.44
N SER A 65 1.29 -1.26 8.22
CA SER A 65 2.52 -1.93 7.80
C SER A 65 2.19 -2.95 6.71
N GLU A 66 2.87 -2.84 5.58
CA GLU A 66 2.78 -3.80 4.48
C GLU A 66 4.15 -4.42 4.23
N GLY A 67 4.17 -5.66 3.79
CA GLY A 67 5.40 -6.30 3.32
C GLY A 67 5.09 -7.40 2.33
N GLY A 68 6.03 -7.67 1.44
CA GLY A 68 5.89 -8.73 0.47
C GLY A 68 7.23 -9.15 -0.09
N PHE A 69 7.31 -10.41 -0.52
CA PHE A 69 8.50 -10.99 -1.12
C PHE A 69 8.13 -12.05 -2.14
N LYS A 70 8.99 -12.21 -3.13
CA LYS A 70 8.96 -13.28 -4.11
C LYS A 70 9.99 -14.35 -3.71
N LEU A 71 9.61 -15.61 -3.79
CA LEU A 71 10.50 -16.75 -3.61
C LEU A 71 10.62 -17.54 -4.91
N GLY A 72 11.84 -17.92 -5.26
CA GLY A 72 12.16 -18.74 -6.41
C GLY A 72 13.09 -18.02 -7.40
N ASP A 73 13.93 -18.80 -8.07
CA ASP A 73 15.01 -18.33 -8.94
C ASP A 73 14.52 -17.94 -10.35
N ASN A 74 13.39 -17.23 -10.42
CA ASN A 74 12.83 -16.76 -11.68
C ASN A 74 13.39 -15.38 -12.03
N GLN A 75 14.31 -15.34 -13.01
CA GLN A 75 14.89 -14.10 -13.54
C GLN A 75 13.89 -13.22 -14.30
N ASN A 76 12.64 -13.68 -14.49
CA ASN A 76 11.59 -12.87 -15.04
C ASN A 76 10.99 -11.97 -13.94
N GLY A 77 11.22 -10.66 -14.04
CA GLY A 77 10.61 -9.65 -13.16
C GLY A 77 9.11 -9.39 -13.40
N SER A 78 8.50 -10.18 -14.29
CA SER A 78 7.04 -10.23 -14.38
C SER A 78 6.46 -10.66 -13.03
N LEU A 79 5.59 -9.83 -12.46
CA LEU A 79 5.00 -9.99 -11.13
C LEU A 79 5.95 -9.66 -9.97
N ASP A 80 6.99 -8.85 -10.18
CA ASP A 80 7.64 -8.17 -9.07
C ASP A 80 6.69 -7.12 -8.46
N PHE A 81 6.99 -6.68 -7.25
CA PHE A 81 6.22 -5.60 -6.64
C PHE A 81 6.58 -4.28 -7.31
N ALA A 82 5.60 -3.40 -7.41
CA ALA A 82 5.85 -2.02 -7.81
C ALA A 82 5.08 -1.07 -6.91
N LEU A 83 5.82 -0.21 -6.22
CA LEU A 83 5.29 0.80 -5.33
C LEU A 83 5.10 2.12 -6.08
N GLY A 84 3.98 2.80 -5.82
CA GLY A 84 3.70 4.12 -6.36
C GLY A 84 2.21 4.44 -6.48
N GLY A 85 1.90 5.72 -6.63
CA GLY A 85 0.53 6.21 -6.82
C GLY A 85 -0.37 6.12 -5.58
N TYR A 86 -1.63 6.51 -5.76
CA TYR A 86 -2.69 6.46 -4.75
C TYR A 86 -3.86 5.60 -5.23
N GLY A 87 -4.36 4.74 -4.35
CA GLY A 87 -5.54 3.93 -4.63
C GLY A 87 -5.62 2.69 -3.74
N ASN A 88 -6.58 1.84 -4.05
CA ASN A 88 -6.77 0.55 -3.40
C ASN A 88 -7.22 -0.49 -4.43
N ASN A 89 -7.18 -1.78 -4.07
CA ASN A 89 -7.55 -2.92 -4.94
C ASN A 89 -6.77 -2.97 -6.26
N PHE A 90 -5.45 -2.76 -6.22
CA PHE A 90 -4.66 -2.92 -7.43
C PHE A 90 -4.67 -4.36 -7.95
N ILE A 91 -4.56 -4.50 -9.27
CA ILE A 91 -4.36 -5.79 -9.92
C ILE A 91 -2.88 -6.17 -9.81
N ASN A 92 -2.57 -7.44 -9.55
CA ASN A 92 -1.20 -7.96 -9.37
C ASN A 92 -0.47 -7.37 -8.15
N ASN A 93 0.86 -7.29 -8.22
CA ASN A 93 1.77 -6.94 -7.12
C ASN A 93 2.01 -5.42 -6.99
N PHE A 94 1.02 -4.61 -7.37
CA PHE A 94 1.08 -3.17 -7.19
C PHE A 94 0.70 -2.76 -5.77
N VAL A 95 1.43 -1.78 -5.25
CA VAL A 95 1.30 -1.30 -3.88
C VAL A 95 1.24 0.22 -3.91
N SER A 96 0.21 0.83 -3.34
CA SER A 96 0.15 2.31 -3.30
C SER A 96 1.30 2.86 -2.48
N PHE A 97 1.94 3.90 -2.99
CA PHE A 97 2.97 4.66 -2.29
C PHE A 97 2.93 6.12 -2.74
N LEU A 98 2.56 7.00 -1.83
CA LEU A 98 2.37 8.43 -2.10
C LEU A 98 3.70 9.12 -2.35
N GLY A 99 3.69 10.22 -3.12
CA GLY A 99 4.88 10.98 -3.50
C GLY A 99 5.59 10.49 -4.76
N TYR A 100 5.12 9.39 -5.34
CA TYR A 100 5.66 8.79 -6.56
C TYR A 100 4.53 8.42 -7.53
N ASP A 101 4.84 8.44 -8.83
CA ASP A 101 3.93 8.00 -9.88
C ASP A 101 3.62 6.49 -9.77
N PHE A 102 2.56 6.02 -10.44
CA PHE A 102 2.21 4.60 -10.41
C PHE A 102 3.34 3.73 -10.97
N VAL A 103 3.64 2.61 -10.30
CA VAL A 103 4.61 1.59 -10.77
C VAL A 103 6.05 2.13 -10.87
N SER A 104 6.41 3.11 -10.04
CA SER A 104 7.71 3.80 -10.13
C SER A 104 8.85 3.12 -9.38
N ILE A 105 8.56 2.36 -8.33
CA ILE A 105 9.57 1.73 -7.46
C ILE A 105 9.42 0.20 -7.55
N PRO A 106 10.14 -0.48 -8.48
CA PRO A 106 10.08 -1.92 -8.61
C PRO A 106 11.00 -2.65 -7.60
N GLY A 107 10.64 -3.88 -7.25
CA GLY A 107 11.52 -4.81 -6.50
C GLY A 107 10.85 -6.16 -6.23
N ASP A 108 11.64 -7.23 -6.07
CA ASP A 108 11.10 -8.55 -5.72
C ASP A 108 10.59 -8.64 -4.28
N SER A 109 10.98 -7.68 -3.44
CA SER A 109 10.64 -7.62 -2.03
C SER A 109 10.55 -6.18 -1.51
N PHE A 110 9.66 -5.97 -0.55
CA PHE A 110 9.46 -4.67 0.06
C PHE A 110 8.96 -4.76 1.50
N VAL A 111 9.24 -3.71 2.26
CA VAL A 111 8.58 -3.40 3.52
C VAL A 111 8.14 -1.94 3.48
N LYS A 112 6.94 -1.66 3.95
CA LYS A 112 6.34 -0.33 3.96
C LYS A 112 5.67 -0.08 5.30
N GLY A 113 5.96 1.07 5.89
CA GLY A 113 5.23 1.63 7.03
C GLY A 113 4.41 2.84 6.60
N SER A 114 3.25 3.06 7.23
CA SER A 114 2.45 4.25 6.98
C SER A 114 1.74 4.75 8.23
N ILE A 115 1.54 6.07 8.27
CA ILE A 115 0.79 6.77 9.30
C ILE A 115 -0.21 7.66 8.59
N LYS A 116 -1.50 7.50 8.87
CA LYS A 116 -2.58 8.37 8.41
C LYS A 116 -3.19 9.06 9.62
N LEU A 117 -3.15 10.39 9.61
CA LEU A 117 -3.92 11.25 10.51
C LEU A 117 -5.18 11.67 9.78
N ASP A 118 -6.33 11.57 10.45
CA ASP A 118 -7.63 11.93 9.90
C ASP A 118 -8.39 12.80 10.90
N TYR A 119 -8.70 14.03 10.50
CA TYR A 119 -9.40 15.02 11.30
C TYR A 119 -10.77 15.35 10.70
N GLU A 120 -11.84 14.96 11.39
CA GLU A 120 -13.22 15.25 11.00
C GLU A 120 -13.60 16.67 11.45
N ILE A 121 -13.37 17.67 10.58
CA ILE A 121 -13.61 19.08 10.89
C ILE A 121 -15.12 19.40 10.99
N PHE A 122 -15.91 18.78 10.13
CA PHE A 122 -17.37 18.79 10.17
C PHE A 122 -17.83 17.37 9.87
N LYS A 123 -19.07 17.04 10.25
CA LYS A 123 -19.65 15.72 9.99
C LYS A 123 -19.37 15.28 8.54
N LYS A 124 -18.70 14.14 8.34
CA LYS A 124 -18.31 13.55 7.04
C LYS A 124 -17.27 14.33 6.22
N ASN A 125 -16.61 15.33 6.79
CA ASN A 125 -15.61 16.15 6.13
C ASN A 125 -14.26 15.95 6.83
N HIS A 126 -13.32 15.36 6.10
CA HIS A 126 -12.06 14.87 6.65
C HIS A 126 -10.89 15.62 6.04
N ILE A 127 -10.05 16.18 6.89
CA ILE A 127 -8.71 16.63 6.51
C ILE A 127 -7.76 15.51 6.90
N ASN A 128 -6.99 15.01 5.95
CA ASN A 128 -6.07 13.91 6.19
C ASN A 128 -4.64 14.25 5.81
N PHE A 129 -3.72 13.75 6.63
CA PHE A 129 -2.29 13.77 6.39
C PHE A 129 -1.77 12.34 6.42
N ILE A 130 -0.97 11.97 5.43
CA ILE A 130 -0.42 10.62 5.31
C ILE A 130 1.09 10.75 5.15
N ALA A 131 1.83 9.92 5.87
CA ALA A 131 3.24 9.66 5.64
C ALA A 131 3.43 8.17 5.38
N ASN A 132 4.21 7.82 4.38
CA ASN A 132 4.65 6.45 4.13
C ASN A 132 6.16 6.38 3.92
N TYR A 133 6.74 5.26 4.34
CA TYR A 133 8.16 4.96 4.25
C TYR A 133 8.33 3.54 3.78
N ALA A 134 9.31 3.27 2.93
CA ALA A 134 9.55 1.92 2.43
C ALA A 134 11.02 1.65 2.11
N ASN A 135 11.40 0.39 2.24
CA ASN A 135 12.54 -0.21 1.56
C ASN A 135 12.01 -1.16 0.50
N VAL A 136 12.53 -1.03 -0.71
CA VAL A 136 12.14 -1.82 -1.89
C VAL A 136 13.40 -2.12 -2.68
N ALA A 137 13.76 -3.38 -2.76
CA ALA A 137 14.86 -3.86 -3.59
C ALA A 137 14.72 -5.37 -3.79
N ASP A 138 15.76 -5.98 -4.36
CA ASP A 138 15.80 -7.43 -4.51
C ASP A 138 16.39 -8.10 -3.27
N ASN A 139 15.70 -9.10 -2.74
CA ASN A 139 16.09 -9.93 -1.60
C ASN A 139 16.34 -9.16 -0.28
N ILE A 140 15.55 -8.11 0.00
CA ILE A 140 15.75 -7.25 1.19
C ILE A 140 15.64 -8.01 2.52
N PHE A 141 14.98 -9.16 2.54
CA PHE A 141 14.84 -10.01 3.72
C PHE A 141 16.06 -10.92 3.96
N ASP A 142 16.83 -11.19 2.91
CA ASP A 142 18.04 -12.03 2.97
C ASP A 142 19.28 -11.21 3.30
N ASP A 143 19.41 -10.00 2.73
CA ASP A 143 20.53 -9.10 2.97
C ASP A 143 20.37 -8.20 4.21
N GLY A 144 19.15 -8.12 4.75
CA GLY A 144 18.81 -7.35 5.94
C GLY A 144 18.39 -5.90 5.67
N GLU A 145 18.23 -5.48 4.42
CA GLU A 145 17.80 -4.13 4.06
C GLU A 145 16.39 -3.81 4.59
N TRP A 146 15.55 -4.81 4.90
CA TRP A 146 14.21 -4.58 5.42
C TRP A 146 14.12 -3.90 6.80
N PHE A 147 15.20 -3.79 7.58
CA PHE A 147 15.21 -3.13 8.89
C PHE A 147 16.18 -1.96 9.01
N THR A 148 16.75 -1.51 7.89
CA THR A 148 17.59 -0.31 7.82
C THR A 148 16.73 0.97 7.84
N THR A 149 17.37 2.12 7.66
CA THR A 149 16.65 3.38 7.44
C THR A 149 15.89 3.34 6.12
N PRO A 150 14.66 3.86 6.05
CA PRO A 150 13.89 3.89 4.80
C PRO A 150 14.58 4.63 3.66
N ASP A 151 14.67 3.99 2.49
CA ASP A 151 15.19 4.55 1.24
C ASP A 151 14.19 5.48 0.56
N PHE A 152 12.90 5.17 0.71
CA PHE A 152 11.81 5.91 0.08
C PHE A 152 10.91 6.53 1.15
N SER A 153 10.57 7.81 0.96
CA SER A 153 9.60 8.50 1.79
C SER A 153 8.61 9.29 0.95
N GLY A 154 7.39 9.40 1.46
CA GLY A 154 6.32 10.07 0.74
C GLY A 154 5.25 10.58 1.67
N TYR A 155 4.66 11.69 1.28
CA TYR A 155 3.74 12.44 2.11
C TYR A 155 2.55 12.85 1.27
N ALA A 156 1.39 12.98 1.90
CA ALA A 156 0.24 13.60 1.28
C ALA A 156 -0.60 14.37 2.29
N ALA A 157 -1.25 15.42 1.80
CA ALA A 157 -2.29 16.14 2.49
C ALA A 157 -3.51 16.20 1.59
N GLY A 158 -4.70 16.09 2.17
CA GLY A 158 -5.91 16.12 1.36
C GLY A 158 -7.17 16.39 2.14
N TYR A 159 -8.23 16.56 1.36
CA TYR A 159 -9.59 16.72 1.82
C TYR A 159 -10.44 15.59 1.25
N SER A 160 -11.26 14.99 2.10
CA SER A 160 -12.13 13.89 1.74
C SER A 160 -13.54 14.12 2.29
N LEU A 161 -14.55 13.88 1.47
CA LEU A 161 -15.97 13.93 1.84
C LEU A 161 -16.53 12.50 1.84
N ASP A 162 -17.08 12.05 2.97
CA ASP A 162 -17.74 10.75 3.09
C ASP A 162 -19.19 10.80 2.56
N THR A 163 -19.41 10.26 1.37
CA THR A 163 -20.72 10.26 0.71
C THR A 163 -21.33 8.86 0.64
N PHE A 164 -22.62 8.78 0.31
CA PHE A 164 -23.29 7.48 0.14
C PHE A 164 -22.77 6.66 -1.04
N LEU A 165 -22.14 7.30 -2.04
CA LEU A 165 -21.53 6.64 -3.20
C LEU A 165 -20.05 6.32 -3.01
N GLY A 166 -19.54 6.54 -1.79
CA GLY A 166 -18.12 6.44 -1.45
C GLY A 166 -17.48 7.81 -1.28
N PRO A 167 -16.17 7.84 -0.97
CA PRO A 167 -15.48 9.10 -0.70
C PRO A 167 -15.28 9.93 -1.96
N VAL A 168 -15.38 11.25 -1.82
CA VAL A 168 -14.91 12.21 -2.83
C VAL A 168 -13.68 12.89 -2.25
N GLU A 169 -12.54 12.74 -2.90
CA GLU A 169 -11.24 13.10 -2.32
C GLU A 169 -10.38 13.89 -3.30
N ALA A 170 -9.64 14.86 -2.77
CA ALA A 170 -8.54 15.49 -3.45
C ALA A 170 -7.32 15.48 -2.52
N LYS A 171 -6.20 14.96 -3.02
CA LYS A 171 -4.94 14.87 -2.28
C LYS A 171 -3.80 15.45 -3.11
N VAL A 172 -2.93 16.20 -2.45
CA VAL A 172 -1.62 16.55 -2.97
C VAL A 172 -0.59 15.69 -2.26
N SER A 173 0.33 15.10 -3.01
CA SER A 173 1.39 14.26 -2.49
C SER A 173 2.75 14.70 -3.01
N TRP A 174 3.79 14.42 -2.24
CA TRP A 174 5.16 14.79 -2.56
C TRP A 174 6.16 13.83 -1.91
N SER A 175 7.36 13.76 -2.47
CA SER A 175 8.50 13.04 -1.91
C SER A 175 9.74 13.95 -1.90
N PRO A 176 10.48 14.03 -0.78
CA PRO A 176 11.77 14.72 -0.72
C PRO A 176 12.80 14.19 -1.72
N GLU A 177 12.74 12.90 -2.03
CA GLU A 177 13.68 12.19 -2.88
C GLU A 177 13.43 12.50 -4.37
N THR A 178 12.17 12.51 -4.82
CA THR A 178 11.81 12.82 -6.21
C THR A 178 11.72 14.33 -6.47
N LYS A 179 11.38 15.12 -5.45
CA LYS A 179 11.03 16.55 -5.56
C LYS A 179 9.83 16.82 -6.47
N GLU A 180 9.03 15.80 -6.73
CA GLU A 180 7.82 15.89 -7.53
C GLU A 180 6.59 16.14 -6.65
N THR A 181 5.55 16.72 -7.24
CA THR A 181 4.26 16.94 -6.60
C THR A 181 3.18 16.34 -7.47
N ILE A 182 2.41 15.41 -6.91
CA ILE A 182 1.40 14.63 -7.63
C ILE A 182 0.04 14.86 -6.99
N TRP A 183 -0.95 15.16 -7.83
CA TRP A 183 -2.34 15.35 -7.41
C TRP A 183 -3.16 14.10 -7.70
N PHE A 184 -3.94 13.67 -6.71
CA PHE A 184 -4.88 12.58 -6.84
C PHE A 184 -6.30 13.08 -6.60
N VAL A 185 -7.23 12.64 -7.45
CA VAL A 185 -8.67 12.86 -7.29
C VAL A 185 -9.35 11.51 -7.31
N ASN A 186 -10.21 11.25 -6.33
CA ASN A 186 -11.02 10.04 -6.25
C ASN A 186 -12.50 10.41 -6.10
N VAL A 187 -13.37 9.66 -6.79
CA VAL A 187 -14.82 9.83 -6.71
C VAL A 187 -15.45 8.45 -6.62
N GLY A 188 -15.84 8.05 -5.41
CA GLY A 188 -16.58 6.83 -5.15
C GLY A 188 -15.73 5.69 -4.58
N PHE A 189 -16.32 4.49 -4.60
CA PHE A 189 -15.71 3.29 -4.06
C PHE A 189 -14.66 2.68 -4.99
N TRP A 190 -13.51 2.30 -4.44
CA TRP A 190 -12.60 1.35 -5.07
C TRP A 190 -13.23 -0.05 -5.06
N PHE A 191 -13.38 -0.67 -6.24
CA PHE A 191 -13.86 -2.04 -6.45
C PHE A 191 -12.74 -3.01 -6.77
#